data_AF-A0A940TQ71-F1
#
_entry.id   AF-A0A940TQ71-F1
#
_cell.length_a   1.000
_cell.length_b   1.000
_cell.length_c   1.000
_cell.angle_alpha   90.00
_cell.angle_beta   90.00
_cell.angle_gamma   90.00
#
_symmetry.space_group_name_H-M   'P 1'
#
loop_
_entity.id
_entity.type
_entity.pdbx_description
1 polymer ?
#
loop_
_entity_poly.entity_id
_entity_poly.type
_entity_poly.pdbx_seq_one_letter_code
_entity_poly.pdbx_strand_id
1 'polypeptide(L)'
;PEMPQSPWVAVGVLGVAVLLELGSLRGALSEVKRVQGRRSLLKWFRQSRQSELIVVVGEDIAALLGLLVALVAVIATMVLANPLFDALGTIAIGVVLVVVAAALGVEVKSLLIGESADPETVSALHGFLTRRPEIAQVYSLITLQLGLELMVSAKVRMQETGTALQLIEDINRVELALRENFPQVRWVFFEPDIHD
;
A
#
# COMPACT_ATOMS: atom_id res chain seq x y z
N PRO A 1 1.42 -7.90 -42.81
CA PRO A 1 0.66 -8.47 -41.69
C PRO A 1 -0.09 -9.72 -42.17
N GLU A 2 0.42 -10.90 -41.84
CA GLU A 2 -0.25 -12.16 -42.15
C GLU A 2 -1.40 -12.39 -41.15
N MET A 3 -2.52 -12.92 -41.62
CA MET A 3 -3.61 -13.31 -40.73
C MET A 3 -3.12 -14.40 -39.77
N PRO A 4 -3.50 -14.35 -38.47
CA PRO A 4 -3.17 -15.41 -37.54
C PRO A 4 -3.67 -16.75 -38.11
N GLN A 5 -2.79 -17.74 -38.20
CA GLN A 5 -3.10 -19.04 -38.80
C GLN A 5 -4.19 -19.82 -38.04
N SER A 6 -4.53 -19.39 -36.81
CA SER A 6 -5.68 -19.88 -36.05
C SER A 6 -6.24 -18.82 -35.06
N PRO A 7 -7.05 -17.86 -35.52
CA PRO A 7 -7.59 -16.79 -34.65
C PRO A 7 -8.43 -17.33 -33.50
N TRP A 8 -9.10 -18.47 -33.72
CA TRP A 8 -9.87 -19.19 -32.71
C TRP A 8 -9.02 -19.74 -31.56
N VAL A 9 -7.77 -20.12 -31.82
CA VAL A 9 -6.84 -20.56 -30.77
C VAL A 9 -6.45 -19.36 -29.91
N ALA A 10 -6.19 -18.20 -30.52
CA ALA A 10 -5.89 -16.97 -29.78
C ALA A 10 -7.05 -16.56 -28.86
N VAL A 11 -8.29 -16.60 -29.36
CA VAL A 11 -9.50 -16.35 -28.54
C VAL A 11 -9.62 -17.36 -27.40
N GLY A 12 -9.37 -18.65 -27.66
CA GLY A 12 -9.40 -19.69 -26.64
C GLY A 12 -8.36 -19.47 -25.53
N VAL A 13 -7.12 -19.17 -25.91
CA VAL A 13 -6.03 -18.87 -24.96
C VAL A 13 -6.34 -17.62 -24.13
N LEU A 14 -6.81 -16.54 -24.77
CA LEU A 14 -7.21 -15.31 -24.08
C LEU A 14 -8.36 -15.55 -23.10
N GLY A 15 -9.37 -16.34 -23.51
CA GLY A 15 -10.49 -16.71 -22.64
C GLY A 15 -10.04 -17.47 -21.40
N VAL A 16 -9.16 -18.46 -21.57
CA VAL A 16 -8.58 -19.21 -20.43
C VAL A 16 -7.74 -18.29 -19.54
N ALA A 17 -6.90 -17.43 -20.13
CA ALA A 17 -6.09 -16.47 -19.38
C ALA A 17 -6.97 -15.55 -18.52
N VAL A 18 -8.04 -14.98 -19.07
CA VAL A 18 -9.00 -14.15 -18.32
C VAL A 18 -9.62 -14.91 -17.14
N LEU A 19 -9.98 -16.19 -17.32
CA LEU A 19 -10.54 -17.00 -16.24
C LEU A 19 -9.53 -17.28 -15.13
N LEU A 20 -8.29 -17.59 -15.48
CA LEU A 20 -7.20 -17.80 -14.52
C LEU A 20 -6.90 -16.51 -13.75
N GLU A 21 -6.81 -15.39 -14.45
CA GLU A 21 -6.54 -14.08 -13.87
C GLU A 21 -7.67 -13.62 -12.94
N LEU A 22 -8.93 -13.85 -13.31
CA LEU A 22 -10.08 -13.66 -12.42
C LEU A 22 -10.01 -14.54 -11.17
N GLY A 23 -9.43 -15.74 -11.29
CA GLY A 23 -9.15 -16.62 -10.15
C GLY A 23 -8.10 -16.01 -9.21
N SER A 24 -7.00 -15.52 -9.76
CA SER A 24 -5.93 -14.82 -9.02
C SER A 24 -6.48 -13.60 -8.28
N LEU A 25 -7.16 -12.72 -9.01
CA LEU A 25 -7.74 -11.49 -8.46
C LEU A 25 -8.73 -11.78 -7.34
N ARG A 26 -9.56 -12.84 -7.47
CA ARG A 26 -10.46 -13.26 -6.40
C ARG A 26 -9.69 -13.74 -5.16
N GLY A 27 -8.59 -14.46 -5.34
CA GLY A 27 -7.69 -14.86 -4.26
C GLY A 27 -7.12 -13.66 -3.53
N ALA A 28 -6.54 -12.71 -4.27
CA ALA A 28 -5.98 -11.48 -3.72
C ALA A 28 -7.04 -10.64 -2.98
N LEU A 29 -8.23 -10.46 -3.58
CA LEU A 29 -9.35 -9.77 -2.93
C LEU A 29 -9.88 -10.50 -1.70
N SER A 30 -9.81 -11.84 -1.65
CA SER A 30 -10.15 -12.60 -0.45
C SER A 30 -9.17 -12.33 0.67
N GLU A 31 -7.87 -12.21 0.37
CA GLU A 31 -6.85 -11.87 1.38
C GLU A 31 -7.04 -10.44 1.89
N VAL A 32 -7.30 -9.48 0.99
CA VAL A 32 -7.67 -8.12 1.36
C VAL A 32 -8.87 -8.09 2.30
N LYS A 33 -9.93 -8.88 2.01
CA LYS A 33 -11.12 -8.95 2.88
C LYS A 33 -10.81 -9.47 4.28
N ARG A 34 -9.82 -10.35 4.46
CA ARG A 34 -9.40 -10.84 5.78
C ARG A 34 -8.74 -9.74 6.60
N VAL A 35 -7.98 -8.86 5.95
CA VAL A 35 -7.23 -7.78 6.62
C VAL A 35 -8.03 -6.48 6.75
N GLN A 36 -9.02 -6.25 5.87
CA GLN A 36 -9.82 -5.03 5.79
C GLN A 36 -10.68 -4.74 7.04
N GLY A 37 -11.04 -5.78 7.81
CA GLY A 37 -11.87 -5.64 9.01
C GLY A 37 -13.24 -5.01 8.69
N ARG A 38 -13.59 -3.92 9.39
CA ARG A 38 -14.88 -3.19 9.21
C ARG A 38 -14.83 -2.07 8.17
N ARG A 39 -13.68 -1.78 7.56
CA ARG A 39 -13.55 -0.69 6.57
C ARG A 39 -14.17 -1.13 5.24
N SER A 40 -14.53 -0.22 4.33
CA SER A 40 -14.95 -0.57 2.96
C SER A 40 -13.73 -0.79 2.06
N LEU A 41 -13.87 -1.53 0.94
CA LEU A 41 -12.72 -1.89 0.09
C LEU A 41 -12.02 -0.64 -0.44
N LEU A 42 -12.78 0.34 -0.92
CA LEU A 42 -12.27 1.64 -1.36
C LEU A 42 -11.54 2.41 -0.25
N LYS A 43 -12.09 2.39 0.97
CA LYS A 43 -11.47 3.07 2.11
C LYS A 43 -10.19 2.35 2.54
N TRP A 44 -10.17 1.01 2.45
CA TRP A 44 -8.98 0.21 2.71
C TRP A 44 -7.91 0.41 1.65
N PHE A 45 -8.23 0.40 0.34
CA PHE A 45 -7.24 0.70 -0.70
C PHE A 45 -6.61 2.07 -0.55
N ARG A 46 -7.36 3.05 -0.03
CA ARG A 46 -6.86 4.43 0.16
C ARG A 46 -6.09 4.65 1.47
N GLN A 47 -6.31 3.82 2.49
CA GLN A 47 -5.75 3.99 3.85
C GLN A 47 -4.78 2.89 4.25
N SER A 48 -4.89 1.71 3.63
CA SER A 48 -4.00 0.58 3.88
C SER A 48 -2.66 0.88 3.26
N ARG A 49 -1.60 0.68 4.05
CA ARG A 49 -0.20 0.78 3.60
C ARG A 49 0.41 -0.60 3.39
N GLN A 50 -0.42 -1.63 3.24
CA GLN A 50 0.03 -2.98 2.87
C GLN A 50 0.33 -3.02 1.38
N SER A 51 1.52 -2.52 1.05
CA SER A 51 2.03 -2.34 -0.30
C SER A 51 1.96 -3.59 -1.15
N GLU A 52 2.26 -4.74 -0.56
CA GLU A 52 2.27 -6.02 -1.27
C GLU A 52 0.90 -6.35 -1.85
N LEU A 53 -0.15 -6.30 -1.03
CA LEU A 53 -1.51 -6.60 -1.49
C LEU A 53 -2.06 -5.55 -2.46
N ILE A 54 -1.71 -4.27 -2.27
CA ILE A 54 -2.14 -3.20 -3.18
C ILE A 54 -1.50 -3.36 -4.55
N VAL A 55 -0.19 -3.66 -4.58
CA VAL A 55 0.57 -3.87 -5.82
C VAL A 55 0.03 -5.08 -6.57
N VAL A 56 -0.13 -6.23 -5.89
CA VAL A 56 -0.63 -7.47 -6.52
C VAL A 56 -2.03 -7.26 -7.10
N VAL A 57 -2.96 -6.67 -6.33
CA VAL A 57 -4.32 -6.41 -6.86
C VAL A 57 -4.29 -5.42 -8.02
N GLY A 58 -3.45 -4.39 -7.94
CA GLY A 58 -3.27 -3.42 -9.03
C GLY A 58 -2.75 -4.07 -10.31
N GLU A 59 -1.79 -4.98 -10.18
CA GLU A 59 -1.22 -5.76 -11.29
C GLU A 59 -2.27 -6.69 -11.92
N ASP A 60 -2.98 -7.48 -11.13
CA ASP A 60 -4.03 -8.39 -11.63
C ASP A 60 -5.14 -7.63 -12.38
N ILE A 61 -5.53 -6.44 -11.90
CA ILE A 61 -6.51 -5.57 -12.58
C ILE A 61 -5.95 -5.07 -13.92
N ALA A 62 -4.69 -4.64 -13.95
CA ALA A 62 -4.03 -4.20 -15.16
C ALA A 62 -3.92 -5.31 -16.21
N ALA A 63 -3.53 -6.51 -15.77
CA ALA A 63 -3.46 -7.71 -16.60
C ALA A 63 -4.83 -8.05 -17.19
N LEU A 64 -5.89 -8.05 -16.36
CA LEU A 64 -7.26 -8.26 -16.83
C LEU A 64 -7.70 -7.23 -17.88
N LEU A 65 -7.40 -5.95 -17.66
CA LEU A 65 -7.73 -4.90 -18.64
C LEU A 65 -6.97 -5.11 -19.95
N GLY A 66 -5.69 -5.45 -19.90
CA GLY A 66 -4.89 -5.77 -21.09
C GLY A 66 -5.45 -6.98 -21.85
N LEU A 67 -5.80 -8.04 -21.15
CA LEU A 67 -6.41 -9.26 -21.72
C LEU A 67 -7.77 -8.97 -22.38
N LEU A 68 -8.61 -8.14 -21.76
CA LEU A 68 -9.90 -7.75 -22.32
C LEU A 68 -9.72 -6.90 -23.59
N VAL A 69 -8.79 -5.94 -23.59
CA VAL A 69 -8.46 -5.14 -24.78
C VAL A 69 -7.95 -6.05 -25.90
N ALA A 70 -7.06 -6.99 -25.60
CA ALA A 70 -6.56 -7.97 -26.57
C ALA A 70 -7.70 -8.82 -27.16
N LEU A 71 -8.58 -9.34 -26.31
CA LEU A 71 -9.71 -10.17 -26.72
C LEU A 71 -10.67 -9.40 -27.65
N VAL A 72 -11.00 -8.16 -27.30
CA VAL A 72 -11.85 -7.30 -28.13
C VAL A 72 -11.19 -6.99 -29.47
N ALA A 73 -9.89 -6.69 -29.49
CA ALA A 73 -9.14 -6.39 -30.70
C ALA A 73 -9.07 -7.59 -31.66
N VAL A 74 -8.81 -8.79 -31.13
CA VAL A 74 -8.77 -10.04 -31.90
C VAL A 74 -10.15 -10.36 -32.47
N ILE A 75 -11.21 -10.28 -31.66
CA ILE A 75 -12.59 -10.53 -32.11
C ILE A 75 -12.98 -9.50 -33.18
N ALA A 76 -12.68 -8.22 -32.99
CA ALA A 76 -12.96 -7.17 -33.98
C ALA A 76 -12.22 -7.42 -35.30
N THR A 77 -10.96 -7.83 -35.24
CA THR A 77 -10.18 -8.20 -36.43
C THR A 77 -10.80 -9.38 -37.18
N MET A 78 -11.30 -10.38 -36.45
CA MET A 78 -11.97 -11.54 -37.05
C MET A 78 -13.31 -11.17 -37.70
N VAL A 79 -14.15 -10.38 -37.02
CA VAL A 79 -15.50 -10.05 -37.50
C VAL A 79 -15.45 -9.02 -38.64
N LEU A 80 -14.58 -8.01 -38.55
CA LEU A 80 -14.46 -6.96 -39.57
C LEU A 80 -13.46 -7.32 -40.68
N ALA A 81 -12.79 -8.48 -40.58
CA ALA A 81 -11.74 -8.92 -41.50
C ALA A 81 -10.67 -7.85 -41.77
N ASN A 82 -10.39 -7.01 -40.77
CA ASN A 82 -9.50 -5.86 -40.90
C ASN A 82 -8.37 -5.94 -39.86
N PRO A 83 -7.12 -6.18 -40.28
CA PRO A 83 -5.97 -6.33 -39.38
C PRO A 83 -5.57 -5.03 -38.65
N LEU A 84 -6.14 -3.88 -39.03
CA LEU A 84 -5.91 -2.63 -38.32
C LEU A 84 -6.37 -2.69 -36.86
N PHE A 85 -7.43 -3.46 -36.55
CA PHE A 85 -7.92 -3.57 -35.17
C PHE A 85 -6.94 -4.32 -34.26
N ASP A 86 -6.22 -5.32 -34.78
CA ASP A 86 -5.18 -6.05 -34.04
C ASP A 86 -3.96 -5.16 -33.76
N ALA A 87 -3.55 -4.35 -34.75
CA ALA A 87 -2.48 -3.38 -34.58
C ALA A 87 -2.84 -2.30 -33.55
N LEU A 88 -4.06 -1.74 -33.63
CA LEU A 88 -4.55 -0.77 -32.65
C LEU A 88 -4.69 -1.37 -31.26
N GLY A 89 -5.17 -2.62 -31.17
CA GLY A 89 -5.26 -3.37 -29.92
C GLY A 89 -3.89 -3.57 -29.27
N THR A 90 -2.88 -3.95 -30.06
CA THR A 90 -1.50 -4.13 -29.56
C THR A 90 -0.91 -2.82 -29.05
N ILE A 91 -1.13 -1.70 -29.75
CA ILE A 91 -0.72 -0.38 -29.27
C ILE A 91 -1.44 -0.02 -27.97
N ALA A 92 -2.75 -0.26 -27.89
CA ALA A 92 -3.53 0.01 -26.69
C ALA A 92 -3.04 -0.80 -25.48
N ILE A 93 -2.69 -2.08 -25.66
CA ILE A 93 -2.06 -2.90 -24.61
C ILE A 93 -0.73 -2.29 -24.17
N GLY A 94 0.12 -1.88 -25.11
CA GLY A 94 1.38 -1.20 -24.79
C GLY A 94 1.18 0.06 -23.95
N VAL A 95 0.18 0.89 -24.29
CA VAL A 95 -0.17 2.08 -23.51
C VAL A 95 -0.64 1.71 -22.09
N VAL A 96 -1.49 0.69 -21.95
CA VAL A 96 -1.94 0.19 -20.64
C VAL A 96 -0.74 -0.25 -19.80
N LEU A 97 0.19 -1.01 -20.37
CA LEU A 97 1.39 -1.47 -19.67
C LEU A 97 2.27 -0.30 -19.20
N VAL A 98 2.47 0.73 -20.03
CA VAL A 98 3.24 1.93 -19.64
C VAL A 98 2.56 2.68 -18.50
N VAL A 99 1.24 2.88 -18.57
CA VAL A 99 0.48 3.57 -17.52
C VAL A 99 0.57 2.81 -16.20
N VAL A 100 0.43 1.49 -16.25
CA VAL A 100 0.49 0.62 -15.06
C VAL A 100 1.90 0.61 -14.46
N ALA A 101 2.93 0.46 -15.30
CA ALA A 101 4.31 0.53 -14.84
C ALA A 101 4.64 1.88 -14.19
N ALA A 102 4.16 2.98 -14.77
CA ALA A 102 4.33 4.31 -14.19
C ALA A 102 3.60 4.45 -12.85
N ALA A 103 2.36 3.96 -12.75
CA ALA A 103 1.57 3.99 -11.51
C ALA A 103 2.26 3.17 -10.40
N LEU A 104 2.67 1.94 -10.69
CA LEU A 104 3.41 1.09 -9.76
C LEU A 104 4.75 1.73 -9.35
N GLY A 105 5.45 2.35 -10.29
CA GLY A 105 6.70 3.06 -10.01
C GLY A 105 6.52 4.22 -9.02
N VAL A 106 5.42 4.97 -9.13
CA VAL A 106 5.09 6.05 -8.18
C VAL A 106 4.78 5.49 -6.78
N GLU A 107 4.01 4.39 -6.70
CA GLU A 107 3.64 3.77 -5.43
C GLU A 107 4.85 3.14 -4.72
N VAL A 108 5.67 2.37 -5.44
CA VAL A 108 6.89 1.78 -4.86
C VAL A 108 7.85 2.88 -4.39
N LYS A 109 7.93 3.99 -5.12
CA LYS A 109 8.75 5.14 -4.72
C LYS A 109 8.27 5.76 -3.41
N SER A 110 6.96 5.94 -3.19
CA SER A 110 6.47 6.55 -1.94
C SER A 110 6.85 5.71 -0.72
N LEU A 111 6.77 4.38 -0.88
CA LEU A 111 7.13 3.41 0.15
C LEU A 111 8.62 3.40 0.47
N LEU A 112 9.47 3.53 -0.55
CA LEU A 112 10.93 3.61 -0.38
C LEU A 112 11.38 4.92 0.27
N ILE A 113 10.68 6.03 0.01
CA ILE A 113 10.96 7.33 0.64
C ILE A 113 10.52 7.32 2.11
N GLY A 114 9.57 6.45 2.45
CA GLY A 114 9.06 6.30 3.79
C GLY A 114 7.76 7.06 3.97
N GLU A 115 6.69 6.32 4.23
CA GLU A 115 5.38 6.91 4.49
C GLU A 115 5.09 6.98 5.98
N SER A 116 4.39 8.04 6.39
CA SER A 116 3.90 8.15 7.75
C SER A 116 2.82 7.10 8.03
N ALA A 117 2.67 6.72 9.30
CA ALA A 117 1.60 5.82 9.73
C ALA A 117 0.22 6.38 9.35
N ASP A 118 -0.79 5.51 9.31
CA ASP A 118 -2.18 5.95 9.08
C ASP A 118 -2.57 7.06 10.08
N PRO A 119 -3.31 8.11 9.65
CA PRO A 119 -3.68 9.22 10.51
C PRO A 119 -4.37 8.81 11.81
N GLU A 120 -5.15 7.72 11.81
CA GLU A 120 -5.77 7.19 13.02
C GLU A 120 -4.70 6.68 14.01
N THR A 121 -3.67 6.00 13.52
CA THR A 121 -2.52 5.52 14.32
C THR A 121 -1.69 6.68 14.85
N VAL A 122 -1.40 7.70 14.02
CA VAL A 122 -0.67 8.90 14.46
C VAL A 122 -1.45 9.62 15.55
N SER A 123 -2.76 9.80 15.38
CA SER A 123 -3.62 10.40 16.40
C SER A 123 -3.68 9.58 17.68
N ALA A 124 -3.70 8.25 17.58
CA ALA A 124 -3.70 7.36 18.73
C ALA A 124 -2.38 7.42 19.50
N LEU A 125 -1.24 7.43 18.79
CA LEU A 125 0.10 7.59 19.38
C LEU A 125 0.26 8.95 20.06
N HIS A 126 -0.13 10.03 19.37
CA HIS A 126 -0.11 11.37 19.94
C HIS A 126 -0.96 11.44 21.21
N GLY A 127 -2.22 10.97 21.14
CA GLY A 127 -3.12 10.93 22.30
C GLY A 127 -2.65 10.01 23.43
N PHE A 128 -1.89 8.95 23.13
CA PHE A 128 -1.25 8.11 24.13
C PHE A 128 -0.14 8.87 24.86
N LEU A 129 0.76 9.53 24.13
CA LEU A 129 1.86 10.31 24.70
C LEU A 129 1.34 11.50 25.52
N THR A 130 0.37 12.26 25.02
CA THR A 130 -0.18 13.42 25.75
C THR A 130 -0.87 13.05 27.07
N ARG A 131 -1.34 11.81 27.23
CA ARG A 131 -2.01 11.34 28.47
C ARG A 131 -1.04 10.79 29.52
N ARG A 132 0.26 10.73 29.22
CA ARG A 132 1.27 10.21 30.14
C ARG A 132 1.59 11.23 31.23
N PRO A 133 1.62 10.83 32.51
CA PRO A 133 2.01 11.73 33.59
C PRO A 133 3.46 12.21 33.47
N GLU A 134 4.34 11.44 32.83
CA GLU A 134 5.76 11.76 32.65
C GLU A 134 6.00 12.87 31.58
N ILE A 135 5.03 13.10 30.69
CA ILE A 135 5.16 14.01 29.55
C ILE A 135 4.39 15.30 29.85
N ALA A 136 5.09 16.43 29.80
CA ALA A 136 4.48 17.76 29.94
C ALA A 136 3.86 18.23 28.61
N GLN A 137 4.59 18.03 27.50
CA GLN A 137 4.14 18.45 26.17
C GLN A 137 4.78 17.59 25.08
N VAL A 138 4.03 17.29 24.01
CA VAL A 138 4.57 16.67 22.79
C VAL A 138 4.82 17.79 21.79
N TYR A 139 6.06 17.95 21.32
CA TYR A 139 6.41 18.97 20.31
C TYR A 139 6.25 18.42 18.89
N SER A 140 6.86 17.27 18.63
CA SER A 140 6.82 16.63 17.33
C SER A 140 6.70 15.12 17.46
N LEU A 141 5.88 14.54 16.59
CA LEU A 141 5.72 13.10 16.45
C LEU A 141 5.86 12.73 14.98
N ILE A 142 6.99 12.14 14.64
CA ILE A 142 7.27 11.63 13.30
C ILE A 142 7.11 10.12 13.35
N THR A 143 6.36 9.58 12.39
CA THR A 143 6.18 8.14 12.26
C THR A 143 6.62 7.72 10.86
N LEU A 144 7.20 6.52 10.78
CA LEU A 144 7.66 5.92 9.54
C LEU A 144 7.20 4.46 9.49
N GLN A 145 6.37 4.13 8.51
CA GLN A 145 5.88 2.78 8.26
C GLN A 145 6.94 1.96 7.52
N LEU A 146 7.30 0.81 8.08
CA LEU A 146 8.29 -0.13 7.55
C LEU A 146 7.62 -1.50 7.38
N GLY A 147 6.89 -1.68 6.28
CA GLY A 147 6.09 -2.88 6.05
C GLY A 147 4.96 -3.00 7.09
N LEU A 148 5.02 -4.04 7.93
CA LEU A 148 4.07 -4.22 9.04
C LEU A 148 4.53 -3.56 10.35
N GLU A 149 5.77 -3.09 10.40
CA GLU A 149 6.38 -2.49 11.57
C GLU A 149 6.36 -0.96 11.48
N LEU A 150 6.48 -0.30 12.63
CA LEU A 150 6.48 1.14 12.75
C LEU A 150 7.71 1.63 13.49
N MET A 151 8.31 2.69 12.96
CA MET A 151 9.29 3.51 13.65
C MET A 151 8.64 4.81 14.10
N VAL A 152 8.85 5.17 15.36
CA VAL A 152 8.31 6.38 15.97
C VAL A 152 9.46 7.23 16.49
N SER A 153 9.49 8.49 16.10
CA SER A 153 10.35 9.52 16.69
C SER A 153 9.48 10.55 17.39
N ALA A 154 9.71 10.75 18.69
CA ALA A 154 8.96 11.68 19.51
C ALA A 154 9.91 12.69 20.13
N LYS A 155 9.69 13.97 19.80
CA LYS A 155 10.31 15.10 20.48
C LYS A 155 9.32 15.62 21.52
N VAL A 156 9.68 15.53 22.79
CA VAL A 156 8.76 15.86 23.89
C VAL A 156 9.44 16.65 24.99
N ARG A 157 8.65 17.48 25.66
CA ARG A 157 8.98 18.03 26.96
C ARG A 157 8.58 17.05 28.05
N MET A 158 9.57 16.56 28.78
CA MET A 158 9.38 15.75 29.98
C MET A 158 9.00 16.64 31.17
N GLN A 159 8.31 16.07 32.16
CA GLN A 159 8.11 16.75 33.43
C GLN A 159 9.45 17.03 34.12
N GLU A 160 9.48 18.07 34.95
CA GLU A 160 10.65 18.37 35.76
C GLU A 160 10.90 17.25 36.79
N THR A 161 12.02 16.56 36.63
CA THR A 161 12.50 15.52 37.54
C THR A 161 13.68 16.03 38.37
N GLY A 162 13.84 15.51 39.59
CA GLY A 162 14.93 15.94 40.48
C GLY A 162 16.32 15.46 40.07
N THR A 163 16.42 14.44 39.20
CA THR A 163 17.70 13.86 38.76
C THR A 163 17.65 13.38 37.32
N ALA A 164 18.80 13.34 36.65
CA ALA A 164 18.91 12.77 35.30
C ALA A 164 18.56 11.27 35.24
N LEU A 165 18.78 10.53 36.34
CA LEU A 165 18.38 9.12 36.42
C LEU A 165 16.86 8.95 36.38
N GLN A 166 16.11 9.78 37.11
CA GLN A 166 14.65 9.77 37.06
C GLN A 166 14.12 10.08 35.67
N LEU A 167 14.70 11.07 34.98
CA LEU A 167 14.35 11.38 33.59
C LEU A 167 14.49 10.15 32.68
N ILE A 168 15.62 9.44 32.80
CA ILE A 168 15.89 8.22 32.00
C ILE A 168 14.91 7.11 32.36
N GLU A 169 14.60 6.91 33.64
CA GLU A 169 13.61 5.92 34.10
C GLU A 169 12.21 6.22 33.56
N ASP A 170 11.81 7.49 33.55
CA ASP A 170 10.53 7.92 33.01
C ASP A 170 10.46 7.73 31.49
N ILE A 171 11.53 8.05 30.74
CA ILE A 171 11.63 7.76 29.31
C ILE A 171 11.47 6.25 29.06
N ASN A 172 12.24 5.41 29.77
CA ASN A 172 12.17 3.96 29.62
C ASN A 172 10.76 3.42 29.92
N ARG A 173 10.06 3.99 30.91
CA ARG A 173 8.68 3.61 31.25
C ARG A 173 7.71 3.97 30.13
N VAL A 174 7.86 5.14 29.53
CA VAL A 174 7.05 5.56 28.37
C VAL A 174 7.31 4.65 27.18
N GLU A 175 8.58 4.38 26.85
CA GLU A 175 8.95 3.53 25.71
C GLU A 175 8.41 2.11 25.85
N LEU A 176 8.58 1.49 27.03
CA LEU A 176 8.09 0.15 27.30
C LEU A 176 6.57 0.08 27.12
N ALA A 177 5.85 1.03 27.72
CA ALA A 177 4.41 1.01 27.65
C ALA A 177 3.87 1.40 26.26
N LEU A 178 4.64 2.15 25.46
CA LEU A 178 4.31 2.42 24.06
C LEU A 178 4.38 1.13 23.24
N ARG A 179 5.41 0.30 23.43
CA ARG A 179 5.53 -1.02 22.77
C ARG A 179 4.44 -1.99 23.19
N GLU A 180 4.00 -1.94 24.45
CA GLU A 180 2.88 -2.76 24.95
C GLU A 180 1.53 -2.38 24.32
N ASN A 181 1.27 -1.07 24.15
CA ASN A 181 0.00 -0.58 23.60
C ASN A 181 -0.02 -0.60 22.06
N PHE A 182 1.15 -0.52 21.42
CA PHE A 182 1.30 -0.52 19.97
C PHE A 182 2.34 -1.58 19.56
N PRO A 183 1.95 -2.87 19.49
CA PRO A 183 2.89 -3.97 19.21
C PRO A 183 3.60 -3.86 17.85
N GLN A 184 3.01 -3.11 16.91
CA GLN A 184 3.64 -2.80 15.62
C GLN A 184 4.86 -1.87 15.74
N VAL A 185 5.04 -1.15 16.85
CA VAL A 185 6.17 -0.23 17.05
C VAL A 185 7.42 -1.01 17.40
N ARG A 186 8.38 -1.04 16.48
CA ARG A 186 9.66 -1.75 16.66
C ARG A 186 10.79 -0.84 17.08
N TRP A 187 10.82 0.38 16.55
CA TRP A 187 11.83 1.38 16.86
C TRP A 187 11.17 2.62 17.46
N VAL A 188 11.73 3.08 18.58
CA VAL A 188 11.32 4.29 19.27
C VAL A 188 12.56 5.15 19.45
N PHE A 189 12.49 6.39 18.98
CA PHE A 189 13.49 7.41 19.23
C PHE A 189 12.82 8.48 20.06
N PHE A 190 13.32 8.66 21.28
CA PHE A 190 12.75 9.58 22.23
C PHE A 190 13.75 10.71 22.49
N GLU A 191 13.36 11.93 22.13
CA GLU A 191 14.19 13.11 22.26
C GLU A 191 13.57 14.04 23.32
N PRO A 192 14.13 14.08 24.55
CA PRO A 192 13.69 15.04 25.56
C PRO A 192 14.23 16.43 25.20
N ASP A 193 13.32 17.41 25.07
CA ASP A 193 13.68 18.81 24.81
C ASP A 193 12.86 19.75 25.70
N ILE A 194 13.34 20.97 25.86
CA ILE A 194 12.70 22.05 26.59
C ILE A 194 12.00 23.03 25.65
N HIS A 195 12.29 23.04 24.34
CA HIS A 195 11.65 23.90 23.32
C HIS A 195 11.38 23.12 22.02
N ASP A 196 10.54 23.68 21.14
CA ASP A 196 10.28 23.14 19.79
C ASP A 196 11.41 23.49 18.81
#